data_AF-G3IX11-F1
#
_entry.id   AF-G3IX11-F1
#
_cell.length_a   1.000
_cell.length_b   1.000
_cell.length_c   1.000
_cell.angle_alpha   90.00
_cell.angle_beta   90.00
_cell.angle_gamma   90.00
#
_symmetry.space_group_name_H-M   'P 1'
#
loop_
_entity.id
_entity.type
_entity.pdbx_description
1 polymer ?
#
loop_
_entity_poly.entity_id
_entity_poly.type
_entity_poly.pdbx_seq_one_letter_code
_entity_poly.pdbx_strand_id
1 'polypeptide(L)'
;MKMLVFSFIVGIVLLYFLNIALLKNPLLDLHWSIHAGLRFLIGFIVLGVSFFYAHAVEFKKAVYITACIVTIDYIHDYYTQAYRFNLEIILHGIFMMIWGAILGYLTAKYIKEKLMRD
;
A
#
# COMPACT_ATOMS: atom_id res chain seq x y z
N MET A 1 5.62 16.08 -10.03
CA MET A 1 5.90 16.58 -8.65
C MET A 1 4.63 16.94 -7.87
N LYS A 2 3.84 17.95 -8.27
CA LYS A 2 2.69 18.46 -7.47
C LYS A 2 1.69 17.36 -7.07
N MET A 3 1.24 16.54 -8.02
CA MET A 3 0.33 15.42 -7.76
C MET A 3 0.90 14.33 -6.85
N LEU A 4 2.21 14.06 -6.94
CA LEU A 4 2.89 13.08 -6.10
C LEU A 4 2.92 13.56 -4.65
N VAL A 5 3.35 14.80 -4.43
CA VAL A 5 3.39 15.43 -3.10
C VAL A 5 1.97 15.53 -2.51
N PHE A 6 1.00 15.97 -3.31
CA PHE A 6 -0.40 16.04 -2.89
C PHE A 6 -0.93 14.67 -2.45
N SER A 7 -0.72 13.63 -3.26
CA SER A 7 -1.19 12.27 -2.95
C SER A 7 -0.49 11.68 -1.72
N PHE A 8 0.76 12.06 -1.48
CA PHE A 8 1.51 11.68 -0.27
C PHE A 8 0.91 12.34 0.98
N ILE A 9 0.71 13.66 0.95
CA ILE A 9 0.14 14.41 2.08
C ILE A 9 -1.27 13.92 2.40
N VAL A 10 -2.13 13.81 1.38
CA VAL A 10 -3.51 13.33 1.56
C VAL A 10 -3.52 11.93 2.15
N GLY A 11 -2.68 11.03 1.66
CA GLY A 11 -2.61 9.67 2.20
C GLY A 11 -2.13 9.60 3.65
N ILE A 12 -1.17 10.43 4.06
CA ILE A 12 -0.75 10.52 5.48
C ILE A 12 -1.91 11.01 6.35
N VAL A 13 -2.60 12.07 5.92
CA VAL A 13 -3.74 12.63 6.66
C VAL A 13 -4.85 11.58 6.79
N LEU A 14 -5.20 10.88 5.70
CA LEU A 14 -6.18 9.81 5.72
C LEU A 14 -5.73 8.65 6.61
N LEU A 15 -4.47 8.23 6.54
CA LEU A 15 -3.92 7.17 7.39
C LEU A 15 -4.06 7.52 8.87
N TYR A 16 -3.77 8.76 9.27
CA TYR A 16 -3.92 9.22 10.64
C TYR A 16 -5.37 9.06 11.14
N PHE A 17 -6.35 9.50 10.36
CA PHE A 17 -7.76 9.35 10.72
C PHE A 17 -8.22 7.90 10.69
N LEU A 18 -7.72 7.10 9.74
CA LEU A 18 -8.02 5.68 9.62
C LEU A 18 -7.49 4.91 10.84
N ASN A 19 -6.29 5.22 11.30
CA ASN A 19 -5.70 4.63 12.51
C ASN A 19 -6.55 4.93 13.75
N ILE A 20 -7.00 6.18 13.91
CA ILE A 20 -7.90 6.55 15.01
C ILE A 20 -9.23 5.78 14.91
N ALA A 21 -9.83 5.75 13.72
CA ALA A 21 -11.15 5.16 13.51
C ALA A 21 -11.16 3.63 13.66
N LEU A 22 -10.14 2.95 13.11
CA LEU A 22 -10.09 1.50 12.99
C LEU A 22 -9.25 0.85 14.10
N LEU A 23 -8.15 1.47 14.50
CA LEU A 23 -7.19 0.90 15.47
C LEU A 23 -7.29 1.55 16.84
N LYS A 24 -8.12 2.58 17.00
CA LYS A 24 -8.31 3.35 18.25
C LYS A 24 -7.02 3.96 18.79
N ASN A 25 -5.99 4.07 17.94
CA ASN A 25 -4.70 4.65 18.24
C ASN A 25 -4.23 5.41 17.00
N PRO A 26 -3.81 6.68 17.10
CA PRO A 26 -3.32 7.44 15.95
C PRO A 26 -2.02 6.88 15.35
N LEU A 27 -1.18 6.24 16.17
CA LEU A 27 0.13 5.74 15.76
C LEU A 27 0.13 4.20 15.77
N LEU A 28 0.68 3.63 14.70
CA LEU A 28 0.96 2.20 14.64
C LEU A 28 2.15 1.89 15.53
N ASP A 29 2.08 0.78 16.26
CA ASP A 29 3.29 0.21 16.84
C ASP A 29 4.21 -0.34 15.73
N LEU A 30 5.41 -0.77 16.10
CA LEU A 30 6.40 -1.26 15.15
C LEU A 30 5.89 -2.49 14.36
N HIS A 31 5.17 -3.39 15.03
CA HIS A 31 4.66 -4.61 14.42
C HIS A 31 3.64 -4.26 13.32
N TRP A 32 2.61 -3.48 13.65
CA TRP A 32 1.60 -3.03 12.69
C TRP A 32 2.17 -2.13 11.58
N SER A 33 3.20 -1.35 11.89
CA SER A 33 3.91 -0.53 10.89
C SER A 33 4.56 -1.39 9.81
N ILE A 34 5.11 -2.56 10.16
CA ILE A 34 5.70 -3.50 9.20
C ILE A 34 4.62 -4.04 8.25
N HIS A 35 3.48 -4.50 8.78
CA HIS A 35 2.38 -5.01 7.95
C HIS A 35 1.77 -3.93 7.04
N ALA A 36 1.54 -2.74 7.59
CA ALA A 36 1.06 -1.59 6.82
C ALA A 36 2.04 -1.20 5.71
N GLY A 37 3.34 -1.16 6.03
CA GLY A 37 4.42 -0.87 5.10
C GLY A 37 4.53 -1.93 4.00
N LEU A 38 4.43 -3.21 4.33
CA LEU A 38 4.45 -4.31 3.36
C LEU A 38 3.29 -4.18 2.36
N ARG A 39 2.07 -3.97 2.85
CA ARG A 39 0.87 -3.79 2.01
C ARG A 39 0.99 -2.56 1.12
N PHE A 40 1.52 -1.46 1.65
CA PHE A 40 1.85 -0.28 0.88
C PHE A 40 2.85 -0.56 -0.25
N LEU A 41 3.95 -1.26 0.06
CA LEU A 41 4.99 -1.59 -0.93
C LEU A 41 4.47 -2.54 -2.02
N ILE A 42 3.62 -3.51 -1.68
CA ILE A 42 2.98 -4.38 -2.67
C ILE A 42 2.10 -3.55 -3.60
N GLY A 43 1.27 -2.67 -3.04
CA GLY A 43 0.48 -1.72 -3.82
C GLY A 43 1.37 -0.88 -4.74
N PHE A 44 2.44 -0.31 -4.18
CA PHE A 44 3.39 0.54 -4.90
C PHE A 44 4.05 -0.17 -6.08
N ILE A 45 4.70 -1.31 -5.82
CA ILE A 45 5.52 -2.00 -6.81
C ILE A 45 4.64 -2.81 -7.78
N VAL A 46 3.78 -3.68 -7.25
CA VAL A 46 3.04 -4.65 -8.08
C VAL A 46 1.92 -3.94 -8.86
N LEU A 47 1.12 -3.13 -8.17
CA LEU A 47 -0.02 -2.46 -8.81
C LEU A 47 0.40 -1.15 -9.47
N GLY A 48 1.06 -0.26 -8.73
CA GLY A 48 1.40 1.09 -9.20
C GLY A 48 2.43 1.09 -10.33
N VAL A 49 3.62 0.54 -10.07
CA VAL A 49 4.72 0.54 -11.03
C VAL A 49 4.52 -0.52 -12.11
N SER A 50 4.37 -1.79 -11.74
CA SER A 50 4.41 -2.89 -12.70
C SER A 50 3.14 -3.01 -13.55
N PHE A 51 1.95 -2.93 -12.93
CA PHE A 51 0.68 -3.05 -13.64
C PHE A 51 0.23 -1.72 -14.27
N PHE A 52 -0.10 -0.70 -13.48
CA PHE A 52 -0.72 0.54 -13.98
C PHE A 52 0.22 1.40 -14.83
N TYR A 53 1.52 1.41 -14.53
CA TYR A 53 2.46 2.26 -15.23
C TYR A 53 3.21 1.53 -16.34
N ALA A 54 3.99 0.51 -15.99
CA ALA A 54 4.86 -0.20 -16.92
C ALA A 54 4.12 -1.20 -17.82
N HIS A 55 2.89 -1.59 -17.45
CA HIS A 55 2.12 -2.64 -18.14
C HIS A 55 2.90 -3.96 -18.29
N ALA A 56 3.84 -4.22 -17.37
CA ALA A 56 4.75 -5.38 -17.41
C ALA A 56 4.09 -6.67 -16.89
N VAL A 57 2.96 -6.54 -16.19
CA VAL A 57 2.23 -7.65 -15.58
C VAL A 57 0.76 -7.56 -15.99
N GLU A 58 0.14 -8.68 -16.34
CA GLU A 58 -1.31 -8.72 -16.60
C GLU A 58 -2.11 -8.50 -15.31
N PHE A 59 -3.29 -7.89 -15.41
CA PHE A 59 -4.15 -7.61 -14.25
C PHE A 59 -4.41 -8.85 -13.38
N LYS A 60 -4.74 -9.99 -14.00
CA LYS A 60 -4.99 -11.25 -13.28
C LYS A 60 -3.77 -11.67 -12.46
N LYS A 61 -2.58 -11.61 -13.05
CA LYS A 61 -1.32 -11.96 -12.37
C LYS A 61 -1.00 -10.98 -11.25
N ALA A 62 -1.20 -9.68 -11.47
CA ALA A 62 -0.99 -8.66 -10.45
C ALA A 62 -1.91 -8.90 -9.24
N VAL A 63 -3.20 -9.19 -9.48
CA VAL A 63 -4.16 -9.53 -8.41
C VAL A 63 -3.75 -10.81 -7.69
N TYR A 64 -3.36 -11.87 -8.40
CA TYR A 64 -2.92 -13.12 -7.76
C TYR A 64 -1.66 -12.92 -6.90
N ILE A 65 -0.66 -12.19 -7.40
CA ILE A 65 0.56 -11.90 -6.65
C ILE A 65 0.22 -11.09 -5.39
N THR A 66 -0.56 -10.01 -5.53
CA THR A 66 -0.99 -9.19 -4.39
C THR A 66 -1.79 -10.01 -3.38
N ALA A 67 -2.77 -10.80 -3.83
CA ALA A 67 -3.58 -11.64 -2.96
C ALA A 67 -2.74 -12.69 -2.23
N CYS A 68 -1.79 -13.32 -2.92
CA CYS A 68 -0.90 -14.32 -2.33
C CYS A 68 -0.04 -13.72 -1.21
N ILE A 69 0.64 -12.60 -1.48
CA ILE A 69 1.52 -11.96 -0.49
C ILE A 69 0.70 -11.46 0.71
N VAL A 70 -0.44 -10.81 0.47
CA VAL A 70 -1.30 -10.32 1.55
C VAL A 70 -1.89 -11.47 2.38
N THR A 71 -2.22 -12.59 1.75
CA THR A 71 -2.70 -13.77 2.47
C THR A 71 -1.60 -14.36 3.36
N ILE A 72 -0.37 -14.44 2.86
CA ILE A 72 0.80 -14.89 3.65
C ILE A 72 1.04 -13.95 4.83
N ASP A 73 0.96 -12.64 4.61
CA ASP A 73 1.08 -11.61 5.65
C ASP A 73 0.04 -11.83 6.77
N TYR A 74 -1.24 -12.05 6.43
CA TYR A 74 -2.28 -12.36 7.41
C TYR A 74 -2.10 -13.71 8.11
N ILE A 75 -1.62 -14.73 7.40
CA ILE A 75 -1.34 -16.04 7.98
C ILE A 75 -0.21 -15.93 9.01
N HIS A 76 0.86 -15.20 8.70
CA HIS A 76 1.95 -14.97 9.63
C HIS A 76 1.44 -14.30 10.91
N ASP A 77 0.63 -13.25 10.76
CA ASP A 77 -0.02 -12.55 11.87
C ASP A 77 -0.85 -13.47 12.76
N TYR A 78 -1.61 -14.38 12.15
CA TYR A 78 -2.41 -15.37 12.87
C TYR A 78 -1.55 -16.28 13.76
N TYR A 79 -0.38 -16.72 13.25
CA TYR A 79 0.52 -17.61 13.99
C TYR A 79 1.29 -16.92 15.12
N THR A 80 1.60 -15.62 14.99
CA THR A 80 2.30 -14.87 16.05
C THR A 80 1.39 -14.47 17.21
N GLN A 81 0.10 -14.84 17.16
CA GLN A 81 -0.94 -14.43 18.11
C GLN A 81 -1.03 -12.90 18.31
N ALA A 82 -0.47 -12.11 17.40
CA ALA A 82 -0.55 -10.65 17.41
C ALA A 82 -1.93 -10.13 16.96
N TYR A 83 -2.90 -11.03 16.80
CA TYR A 83 -3.92 -10.89 15.78
C TYR A 83 -5.35 -10.66 16.28
N ARG A 84 -6.06 -9.84 15.50
CA ARG A 84 -7.53 -9.75 15.44
C ARG A 84 -7.92 -9.80 13.95
N PHE A 85 -8.38 -10.94 13.42
CA PHE A 85 -8.94 -11.00 12.04
C PHE A 85 -10.25 -10.23 12.02
N ASN A 86 -10.19 -8.91 11.89
CA ASN A 86 -11.38 -8.08 11.84
C ASN A 86 -11.41 -7.24 10.57
N LEU A 87 -12.62 -6.80 10.24
CA LEU A 87 -12.87 -6.05 9.02
C LEU A 87 -12.11 -4.71 9.00
N GLU A 88 -11.87 -4.12 10.17
CA GLU A 88 -11.09 -2.90 10.36
C GLU A 88 -9.65 -3.06 9.82
N ILE A 89 -8.95 -4.13 10.21
CA ILE A 89 -7.58 -4.39 9.75
C ILE A 89 -7.52 -4.69 8.25
N ILE A 90 -8.55 -5.37 7.71
CA ILE A 90 -8.66 -5.64 6.26
C ILE A 90 -8.82 -4.33 5.50
N LEU A 91 -9.72 -3.45 5.94
CA LEU A 91 -9.93 -2.13 5.32
C LEU A 91 -8.66 -1.27 5.39
N HIS A 92 -7.97 -1.29 6.54
CA HIS A 92 -6.67 -0.63 6.68
C HIS A 92 -5.66 -1.16 5.66
N GLY A 93 -5.56 -2.48 5.51
CA GLY A 93 -4.70 -3.10 4.51
C GLY A 93 -5.04 -2.71 3.07
N ILE A 94 -6.33 -2.67 2.72
CA ILE A 94 -6.81 -2.24 1.39
C ILE A 94 -6.43 -0.78 1.13
N PHE A 95 -6.63 0.11 2.11
CA PHE A 95 -6.21 1.50 2.02
C PHE A 95 -4.71 1.62 1.73
N MET A 96 -3.86 0.90 2.48
CA MET A 96 -2.41 0.94 2.28
C MET A 96 -2.02 0.51 0.87
N MET A 97 -2.65 -0.54 0.33
CA MET A 97 -2.40 -1.00 -1.04
C MET A 97 -2.83 0.01 -2.10
N ILE A 98 -4.02 0.59 -1.98
CA ILE A 98 -4.52 1.59 -2.92
C ILE A 98 -3.61 2.83 -2.91
N TRP A 99 -3.28 3.30 -1.72
CA TRP A 99 -2.40 4.46 -1.57
C TRP A 99 -1.00 4.19 -2.13
N GLY A 100 -0.45 3.01 -1.84
CA GLY A 100 0.80 2.53 -2.44
C GLY A 100 0.73 2.55 -3.97
N ALA A 101 -0.32 1.98 -4.57
CA ALA A 101 -0.49 1.92 -6.02
C ALA A 101 -0.51 3.31 -6.68
N ILE A 102 -1.23 4.26 -6.08
CA ILE A 102 -1.27 5.66 -6.55
C ILE A 102 0.13 6.27 -6.53
N LEU A 103 0.85 6.13 -5.41
CA LEU A 103 2.20 6.69 -5.29
C LEU A 103 3.21 5.99 -6.20
N GLY A 104 3.10 4.67 -6.39
CA GLY A 104 3.94 3.90 -7.32
C GLY A 104 3.79 4.39 -8.75
N TYR A 105 2.55 4.51 -9.22
CA TYR A 105 2.25 5.04 -10.56
C TYR A 105 2.82 6.46 -10.74
N LEU A 106 2.51 7.38 -9.81
CA LEU A 106 2.94 8.77 -9.92
C LEU A 106 4.46 8.92 -9.84
N THR A 107 5.13 8.08 -9.04
CA THR A 107 6.59 8.07 -8.92
C THR A 107 7.23 7.60 -10.21
N ALA A 108 6.78 6.48 -10.78
CA ALA A 108 7.32 5.95 -12.02
C ALA A 108 7.11 6.92 -13.20
N LYS A 109 5.93 7.55 -13.27
CA LYS A 109 5.63 8.61 -14.24
C LYS A 109 6.59 9.79 -14.09
N TYR A 110 6.79 10.27 -12.87
CA TYR A 110 7.68 11.40 -12.60
C TYR A 110 9.14 11.08 -12.99
N ILE A 111 9.63 9.88 -12.65
CA ILE A 111 11.00 9.47 -12.98
C ILE A 111 11.21 9.45 -14.50
N LYS A 112 10.30 8.85 -15.27
CA LYS A 112 10.41 8.84 -16.75
C LYS A 112 10.34 10.23 -17.34
N GLU A 113 9.41 11.07 -16.87
CA GLU A 113 9.30 12.46 -17.33
C GLU A 113 10.55 13.29 -17.04
N LYS A 114 11.29 12.97 -15.98
CA LYS A 114 12.56 13.61 -15.66
C LYS A 114 13.68 13.10 -16.58
N LEU A 115 13.79 11.78 -16.73
CA LEU A 115 14.77 11.14 -17.62
C LEU A 115 14.64 11.53 -19.10
N MET A 116 13.45 11.93 -19.57
CA MET A 116 13.25 12.39 -20.95
C MET A 116 13.54 13.89 -21.16
N ARG A 117 13.75 14.65 -20.07
CA ARG A 117 14.09 16.09 -20.14
C ARG A 117 15.58 16.36 -20.00
N ASP A 118 16.31 15.42 -19.42
CA ASP A 118 17.76 15.42 -19.24
C ASP A 118 18.42 14.63 -20.38
#